data_AF-A0A1I3GUS0-F1
#
_entry.id   AF-A0A1I3GUS0-F1
#
_cell.length_a   1.000
_cell.length_b   1.000
_cell.length_c   1.000
_cell.angle_alpha   90.00
_cell.angle_beta   90.00
_cell.angle_gamma   90.00
#
_symmetry.space_group_name_H-M   'P 1'
#
loop_
_entity.id
_entity.type
_entity.pdbx_description
1 polymer ?
#
loop_
_entity_poly.entity_id
_entity_poly.type
_entity_poly.pdbx_seq_one_letter_code
_entity_poly.pdbx_strand_id
1 'polypeptide(L)'
;MKKTLKGMKDSNGHTIVIATVGLADPTDKTNTDTIKKGMKNQLPTEVYDKASIFHLRGGIDYSKLGFKHKTMMGMLYKKAVTLPEDKKTSEVRAMIENYNKQVDFVDLITIEPIVKACFEI
;
A
#
# COMPACT_ATOMS: atom_id res chain seq x y z
N MET A 1 8.87 1.35 8.22
CA MET A 1 8.38 0.23 9.05
C MET A 1 9.50 -0.47 9.82
N LYS A 2 10.49 -1.09 9.16
CA LYS A 2 11.60 -1.82 9.81
C LYS A 2 12.31 -1.04 10.93
N LYS A 3 12.66 0.23 10.71
CA LYS A 3 13.34 1.06 11.74
C LYS A 3 12.48 1.28 12.99
N THR A 4 11.18 1.53 12.80
CA THR A 4 10.22 1.78 13.88
C THR A 4 9.94 0.52 14.68
N LEU A 5 9.70 -0.61 14.00
CA LEU A 5 9.27 -1.85 14.66
C LEU A 5 10.41 -2.77 15.07
N LYS A 6 11.67 -2.46 14.70
CA LYS A 6 12.86 -3.18 15.18
C LYS A 6 13.03 -3.10 16.72
N GLY A 7 12.48 -2.08 17.36
CA GLY A 7 12.52 -1.91 18.82
C GLY A 7 11.45 -2.71 19.57
N MET A 8 10.37 -3.12 18.90
CA MET A 8 9.32 -3.97 19.47
C MET A 8 9.81 -5.41 19.43
N LYS A 9 10.35 -5.88 20.56
CA LYS A 9 10.86 -7.25 20.74
C LYS A 9 9.75 -8.25 21.09
N ASP A 10 8.65 -7.75 21.63
CA ASP A 10 7.41 -8.48 21.86
C ASP A 10 6.23 -7.57 21.52
N SER A 11 5.05 -8.18 21.46
CA SER A 11 3.77 -7.49 21.21
C SER A 11 2.79 -7.67 22.36
N ASN A 12 3.29 -8.13 23.52
CA ASN A 12 2.42 -8.48 24.64
C ASN A 12 1.84 -7.20 25.26
N GLY A 13 0.51 -7.18 25.43
CA GLY A 13 -0.20 -6.01 25.95
C GLY A 13 -0.36 -4.87 24.93
N HIS A 14 -0.07 -5.10 23.65
CA HIS A 14 -0.23 -4.10 22.59
C HIS A 14 -1.10 -4.62 21.45
N THR A 15 -2.16 -3.88 21.14
CA THR A 15 -2.92 -4.07 19.90
C THR A 15 -2.16 -3.44 18.74
N ILE A 16 -1.78 -4.25 17.76
CA ILE A 16 -1.01 -3.78 16.59
C ILE A 16 -1.93 -3.78 15.38
N VAL A 17 -2.15 -2.59 14.81
CA VAL A 17 -2.91 -2.40 13.59
C VAL A 17 -2.00 -1.78 12.54
N ILE A 18 -1.93 -2.40 11.35
CA ILE A 18 -1.13 -1.92 10.22
C ILE A 18 -2.06 -1.63 9.06
N ALA A 19 -2.24 -0.35 8.74
CA ALA A 19 -2.93 0.07 7.54
C ALA A 19 -1.91 0.48 6.46
N THR A 20 -2.08 -0.06 5.26
CA THR A 20 -1.34 0.41 4.08
C THR A 20 -2.29 1.18 3.18
N VAL A 21 -1.81 2.27 2.60
CA VAL A 21 -2.59 3.10 1.67
C VAL A 21 -1.81 3.18 0.36
N GLY A 22 -2.48 2.81 -0.74
CA GLY A 22 -1.91 2.83 -2.08
C GLY A 22 -2.93 3.23 -3.14
N LEU A 23 -2.49 3.29 -4.39
CA LEU A 23 -3.36 3.61 -5.52
C LEU A 23 -3.99 2.38 -6.17
N ALA A 24 -3.36 1.22 -6.01
CA ALA A 24 -3.85 -0.05 -6.51
C ALA A 24 -5.12 -0.49 -5.78
N ASP A 25 -5.94 -1.26 -6.47
CA ASP A 25 -7.15 -1.85 -5.90
C ASP A 25 -6.79 -2.83 -4.77
N PRO A 26 -7.31 -2.63 -3.53
CA PRO A 26 -7.03 -3.52 -2.40
C PRO A 26 -7.66 -4.91 -2.55
N THR A 27 -8.57 -5.12 -3.52
CA THR A 27 -9.15 -6.43 -3.83
C THR A 27 -8.23 -7.29 -4.70
N ASP A 28 -7.19 -6.70 -5.32
CA ASP A 28 -6.16 -7.44 -6.07
C ASP A 28 -5.27 -8.23 -5.10
N LYS A 29 -5.53 -9.54 -5.03
CA LYS A 29 -4.77 -10.45 -4.16
C LYS A 29 -3.29 -10.54 -4.51
N THR A 30 -2.93 -10.47 -5.79
CA THR A 30 -1.53 -10.53 -6.20
C THR A 30 -0.74 -9.35 -5.64
N ASN A 31 -1.34 -8.16 -5.70
CA ASN A 31 -0.73 -6.97 -5.10
C ASN A 31 -0.68 -7.05 -3.57
N THR A 32 -1.81 -7.36 -2.91
CA THR A 32 -1.84 -7.43 -1.43
C THR A 32 -0.93 -8.53 -0.86
N ASP A 33 -0.79 -9.67 -1.53
CA ASP A 33 0.13 -10.73 -1.14
C ASP A 33 1.60 -10.31 -1.29
N THR A 34 1.91 -9.55 -2.34
CA THR A 34 3.26 -8.96 -2.53
C THR A 34 3.59 -7.99 -1.40
N ILE A 35 2.64 -7.13 -1.01
CA ILE A 35 2.79 -6.21 0.13
C ILE A 35 2.98 -7.00 1.43
N LYS A 36 2.16 -8.03 1.68
CA LYS A 36 2.28 -8.92 2.85
C LYS A 36 3.64 -9.62 2.92
N LYS A 37 4.15 -10.13 1.80
CA LYS A 37 5.49 -10.71 1.72
C LYS A 37 6.58 -9.69 2.07
N GLY A 38 6.47 -8.47 1.53
CA GLY A 38 7.36 -7.37 1.86
C GLY A 38 7.32 -6.99 3.34
N MET A 39 6.15 -7.06 3.98
CA MET A 39 5.98 -6.83 5.41
C MET A 39 6.63 -7.92 6.26
N LYS A 40 6.43 -9.21 5.94
CA LYS A 40 7.09 -10.33 6.62
C LYS A 40 8.61 -10.19 6.66
N ASN A 41 9.22 -9.67 5.59
CA ASN A 41 10.67 -9.46 5.52
C ASN A 41 11.18 -8.27 6.36
N GLN A 42 10.28 -7.40 6.82
CA GLN A 42 10.61 -6.16 7.53
C GLN A 42 10.23 -6.18 9.01
N LEU A 43 9.36 -7.10 9.41
CA LEU A 43 8.76 -7.19 10.74
C LEU A 43 9.29 -8.41 11.50
N PRO A 44 9.43 -8.33 12.83
CA PRO A 44 9.54 -9.52 13.66
C PRO A 44 8.32 -10.43 13.43
N THR A 45 8.53 -11.74 13.38
CA THR A 45 7.48 -12.75 13.14
C THR A 45 6.31 -12.58 14.11
N GLU A 46 6.60 -12.42 15.41
CA GLU A 46 5.58 -12.26 16.44
C GLU A 46 4.69 -11.02 16.21
N VAL A 47 5.31 -9.90 15.80
CA VAL A 47 4.60 -8.65 15.48
C VAL A 47 3.71 -8.84 14.26
N TYR A 48 4.22 -9.50 13.21
CA TYR A 48 3.46 -9.74 11.99
C TYR A 48 2.25 -10.65 12.24
N ASP A 49 2.44 -11.74 12.98
CA ASP A 49 1.40 -12.77 13.19
C ASP A 49 0.25 -12.26 14.07
N LYS A 50 0.51 -11.31 14.98
CA LYS A 50 -0.51 -10.69 15.84
C LYS A 50 -1.11 -9.40 15.26
N ALA A 51 -0.50 -8.81 14.23
CA ALA A 51 -0.98 -7.56 13.67
C ALA A 51 -2.28 -7.76 12.87
N SER A 52 -3.27 -6.89 13.09
CA SER A 52 -4.40 -6.74 12.18
C SER A 52 -3.98 -5.87 10.99
N ILE A 53 -3.97 -6.45 9.78
CA ILE A 53 -3.44 -5.81 8.58
C ILE A 53 -4.58 -5.43 7.62
N PHE A 54 -4.61 -4.16 7.24
CA PHE A 54 -5.61 -3.60 6.33
C PHE A 54 -4.95 -2.93 5.12
N HIS A 55 -5.58 -3.07 3.96
CA HIS A 55 -5.17 -2.44 2.71
C HIS A 55 -6.26 -1.49 2.25
N LEU A 56 -5.92 -0.22 2.14
CA LEU A 56 -6.83 0.85 1.74
C LEU A 56 -6.40 1.43 0.40
N ARG A 57 -7.37 1.96 -0.32
CA ARG A 57 -7.12 2.77 -1.50
C ARG A 57 -7.14 4.25 -1.14
N GLY A 58 -6.17 5.00 -1.65
CA GLY A 58 -6.08 6.45 -1.49
C GLY A 58 -6.14 7.17 -2.82
N GLY A 59 -5.86 8.47 -2.78
CA GLY A 59 -5.73 9.31 -3.97
C GLY A 59 -4.30 9.70 -4.28
N ILE A 60 -4.08 10.21 -5.50
CA ILE A 60 -2.87 10.92 -5.87
C ILE A 60 -3.23 12.18 -6.64
N ASP A 61 -2.54 13.25 -6.31
CA ASP A 61 -2.59 14.51 -7.04
C ASP A 61 -1.19 14.80 -7.59
N TYR A 62 -0.99 14.52 -8.88
CA TYR A 62 0.30 14.73 -9.53
C TYR A 62 0.74 16.19 -9.50
N SER A 63 -0.19 17.16 -9.42
CA SER A 63 0.16 18.57 -9.34
C SER A 63 0.95 18.88 -8.06
N LYS A 64 0.58 18.22 -6.95
CA LYS A 64 1.18 18.36 -5.61
C LYS A 64 2.45 17.54 -5.41
N LEU A 65 2.82 16.66 -6.34
CA LEU A 65 4.08 15.92 -6.24
C LEU A 65 5.28 16.86 -6.43
N GLY A 66 6.27 16.72 -5.55
CA GLY A 66 7.57 17.36 -5.72
C GLY A 66 8.34 16.82 -6.94
N PHE A 67 9.32 17.59 -7.41
CA PHE A 67 10.08 17.30 -8.64
C PHE A 67 10.67 15.88 -8.67
N LYS A 68 11.30 15.44 -7.56
CA LYS A 68 11.91 14.09 -7.47
C LYS A 68 10.90 12.98 -7.72
N HIS A 69 9.71 13.06 -7.10
CA HIS A 69 8.66 12.06 -7.25
C HIS A 69 8.06 12.10 -8.66
N LYS A 70 7.85 13.29 -9.24
CA LYS A 70 7.42 13.45 -10.64
C LYS A 70 8.38 12.77 -11.61
N THR A 71 9.68 13.03 -11.47
CA THR A 71 10.71 12.42 -12.33
C THR A 71 10.76 10.90 -12.18
N MET A 72 10.69 10.39 -10.95
CA MET A 72 10.61 8.95 -10.68
C MET A 72 9.37 8.31 -11.32
N MET A 73 8.19 8.92 -11.14
CA MET A 73 6.95 8.45 -11.73
C MET A 73 7.01 8.48 -13.26
N GLY A 74 7.61 9.51 -13.85
CA GLY A 74 7.81 9.60 -15.30
C GLY A 74 8.71 8.48 -15.85
N MET A 75 9.76 8.10 -15.12
CA MET A 75 10.59 6.94 -15.48
C MET A 75 9.82 5.63 -15.40
N LEU A 76 9.06 5.43 -14.32
CA LEU A 76 8.22 4.24 -14.17
C LEU A 76 7.16 4.16 -15.26
N TYR A 77 6.51 5.28 -15.60
CA TYR A 77 5.52 5.35 -16.66
C TYR A 77 6.12 4.98 -18.02
N LYS A 78 7.29 5.56 -18.36
CA LYS A 78 8.01 5.22 -19.60
C LYS A 78 8.31 3.73 -19.69
N LYS A 79 8.77 3.12 -18.59
CA LYS A 79 9.00 1.67 -18.54
C LYS A 79 7.70 0.88 -18.70
N ALA A 80 6.64 1.29 -18.01
CA ALA A 80 5.34 0.63 -18.02
C ALA A 80 4.71 0.58 -19.43
N VAL A 81 4.74 1.69 -20.17
CA VAL A 81 4.15 1.74 -21.53
C VAL A 81 4.92 0.90 -22.54
N THR A 82 6.22 0.67 -22.33
CA THR A 82 7.07 -0.17 -23.18
C THR A 82 6.98 -1.67 -22.91
N LEU A 83 6.28 -2.09 -21.86
CA LEU A 83 6.08 -3.51 -21.59
C LEU A 83 5.21 -4.15 -22.68
N PRO A 84 5.50 -5.40 -23.10
CA PRO A 84 4.58 -6.20 -23.90
C PRO A 84 3.21 -6.35 -23.23
N GLU A 85 2.12 -6.40 -24.02
CA GLU A 85 0.74 -6.44 -23.48
C GLU A 85 0.49 -7.64 -22.55
N ASP A 86 1.06 -8.80 -22.86
CA ASP A 86 1.01 -10.01 -22.03
C ASP A 86 1.71 -9.85 -20.67
N LYS A 87 2.62 -8.87 -20.55
CA LYS A 87 3.36 -8.56 -19.33
C LYS A 87 2.81 -7.37 -18.55
N LYS A 88 1.81 -6.67 -19.08
CA LYS A 88 1.13 -5.60 -18.33
C LYS A 88 0.18 -6.25 -17.33
N THR A 89 0.47 -6.11 -16.04
CA THR A 89 -0.45 -6.51 -14.96
C THR A 89 -1.61 -5.52 -14.85
N SER A 90 -2.64 -5.87 -14.07
CA SER A 90 -3.71 -4.95 -13.63
C SER A 90 -3.13 -3.65 -13.06
N GLU A 91 -2.18 -3.77 -12.14
CA GLU A 91 -1.48 -2.65 -11.51
C GLU A 91 -0.76 -1.76 -12.52
N VAL A 92 -0.01 -2.36 -13.45
CA VAL A 92 0.71 -1.62 -14.50
C VAL A 92 -0.26 -0.86 -15.40
N ARG A 93 -1.37 -1.49 -15.82
CA ARG A 93 -2.40 -0.82 -16.62
C ARG A 93 -3.03 0.35 -15.88
N ALA A 94 -3.42 0.14 -14.62
CA ALA A 94 -3.97 1.20 -13.77
C ALA A 94 -2.98 2.36 -13.58
N MET A 95 -1.69 2.07 -13.44
CA MET A 95 -0.65 3.10 -13.35
C MET A 95 -0.57 3.93 -14.64
N ILE A 96 -0.57 3.29 -15.81
CA ILE A 96 -0.54 3.97 -17.11
C ILE A 96 -1.78 4.85 -17.28
N GLU A 97 -2.96 4.30 -16.99
CA GLU A 97 -4.25 4.97 -17.14
C GLU A 97 -4.35 6.22 -16.25
N ASN A 98 -3.81 6.17 -15.04
CA ASN A 98 -3.90 7.24 -14.05
C ASN A 98 -2.67 8.16 -14.02
N TYR A 99 -1.70 7.96 -14.93
CA TYR A 99 -0.50 8.77 -14.98
C TYR A 99 -0.80 10.25 -15.26
N ASN A 100 -0.19 11.13 -14.46
CA ASN A 100 -0.32 12.58 -14.57
C ASN A 100 -1.77 13.10 -14.40
N LYS A 101 -2.66 12.30 -13.81
CA LYS A 101 -4.03 12.69 -13.45
C LYS A 101 -4.13 12.90 -11.94
N GLN A 102 -5.09 13.71 -11.53
CA GLN A 102 -5.57 13.65 -10.15
C GLN A 102 -6.62 12.55 -10.06
N VAL A 103 -6.46 11.64 -9.10
CA VAL A 103 -7.45 10.61 -8.81
C VAL A 103 -7.67 10.53 -7.31
N ASP A 104 -8.92 10.30 -6.92
CA ASP A 104 -9.31 10.12 -5.55
C ASP A 104 -10.18 8.86 -5.45
N PHE A 105 -9.66 7.85 -4.76
CA PHE A 105 -10.34 6.59 -4.49
C PHE A 105 -10.60 6.40 -3.00
N VAL A 106 -10.53 7.47 -2.21
CA VAL A 106 -10.75 7.40 -0.76
C VAL A 106 -12.19 7.00 -0.49
N ASP A 107 -12.35 5.90 0.25
CA ASP A 107 -13.63 5.47 0.79
C ASP A 107 -13.51 5.37 2.32
N LEU A 108 -14.13 6.31 3.02
CA LEU A 108 -14.04 6.37 4.48
C LEU A 108 -14.76 5.20 5.18
N ILE A 109 -15.70 4.52 4.50
CA ILE A 109 -16.36 3.32 5.04
C ILE A 109 -15.31 2.21 5.27
N THR A 110 -14.28 2.15 4.42
CA THR A 110 -13.21 1.16 4.55
C THR A 110 -12.33 1.34 5.80
N ILE A 111 -12.51 2.44 6.54
CA ILE A 111 -11.80 2.70 7.81
C ILE A 111 -12.52 2.02 8.99
N GLU A 112 -13.82 1.72 8.90
CA GLU A 112 -14.57 1.13 10.01
C GLU A 112 -13.94 -0.16 10.59
N PRO A 113 -13.46 -1.12 9.78
CA PRO A 113 -12.79 -2.31 10.30
C PRO A 113 -11.51 -1.99 11.09
N ILE A 114 -10.80 -0.92 10.72
CA ILE A 114 -9.59 -0.47 11.42
C ILE A 114 -9.96 0.08 12.79
N VAL A 115 -11.02 0.92 12.86
CA VAL A 115 -11.51 1.47 14.14
C VAL A 115 -11.93 0.34 15.08
N LYS A 116 -12.69 -0.65 14.57
CA LYS A 116 -13.07 -1.83 15.35
C LYS A 116 -11.86 -2.60 15.88
N ALA A 117 -10.85 -2.80 15.05
CA ALA A 117 -9.61 -3.47 15.46
C ALA A 117 -8.81 -2.69 16.52
N CYS A 118 -8.88 -1.36 16.52
CA CYS A 118 -8.18 -0.52 17.51
C CYS A 118 -8.86 -0.50 18.88
N PHE A 119 -10.20 -0.65 18.93
CA PHE A 119 -10.97 -0.34 20.14
C PHE A 119 -11.74 -1.53 20.74
N GLU A 120 -11.64 -2.73 20.18
CA GLU A 120 -12.36 -3.93 20.68
C GLU A 120 -13.84 -3.62 21.05
N ILE A 121 -14.58 -3.00 20.12
CA ILE A 121 -16.04 -2.80 20.27
C ILE A 121 -16.78 -4.06 19.85
#